data_AF-A0A7Y5VCC9-F1
#
_entry.id   AF-A0A7Y5VCC9-F1
#
_cell.length_a   1.000
_cell.length_b   1.000
_cell.length_c   1.000
_cell.angle_alpha   90.00
_cell.angle_beta   90.00
_cell.angle_gamma   90.00
#
_symmetry.space_group_name_H-M   'P 1'
#
loop_
_entity.id
_entity.type
_entity.pdbx_description
1 polymer ?
#
loop_
_entity_poly.entity_id
_entity_poly.type
_entity_poly.pdbx_seq_one_letter_code
_entity_poly.pdbx_strand_id
1 'polypeptide(L)'
;MSRTMRFVLPMVAALALACASGQHRAGGLAHDPNLITADEISRISAMTAYDVVKRLRPHFLASRGPTSIADPRPTTPVVYLDGVRYGDVSALVGIEASRIAAIRYISGPEAQQRFGGDNVGGAILVTTKE
;
A
#
# COMPACT_ATOMS: atom_id res chain seq x y z
N MET A 1 73.08 -18.66 -29.03
CA MET A 1 73.39 -18.91 -27.61
C MET A 1 72.07 -19.08 -26.86
N SER A 2 71.84 -20.29 -26.35
CA SER A 2 70.70 -20.72 -25.56
C SER A 2 70.52 -19.91 -24.28
N ARG A 3 69.28 -19.76 -23.78
CA ARG A 3 68.83 -20.26 -22.46
C ARG A 3 67.46 -19.73 -22.01
N THR A 4 66.64 -20.71 -21.61
CA THR A 4 65.71 -20.71 -20.46
C THR A 4 64.51 -19.75 -20.51
N MET A 5 63.28 -20.18 -20.78
CA MET A 5 62.44 -21.17 -20.08
C MET A 5 62.10 -20.76 -18.64
N ARG A 6 60.78 -20.57 -18.44
CA ARG A 6 59.92 -20.96 -17.29
C ARG A 6 59.41 -19.89 -16.29
N PHE A 7 58.07 -19.86 -16.23
CA PHE A 7 57.18 -19.67 -15.07
C PHE A 7 57.01 -18.27 -14.48
N VAL A 8 55.89 -17.61 -14.81
CA VAL A 8 54.93 -16.96 -13.86
C VAL A 8 53.59 -16.82 -14.62
N LEU A 9 52.69 -17.81 -14.54
CA LEU A 9 51.48 -17.85 -13.70
C LEU A 9 50.20 -17.49 -14.51
N PRO A 10 49.28 -18.45 -14.78
CA PRO A 10 48.06 -18.17 -15.53
C PRO A 10 47.08 -17.42 -14.62
N MET A 11 46.74 -16.19 -15.01
CA MET A 11 45.86 -15.30 -14.28
C MET A 11 44.39 -15.70 -14.51
N VAL A 12 43.84 -16.36 -13.48
CA VAL A 12 42.46 -16.27 -12.98
C VAL A 12 41.39 -17.05 -13.76
N ALA A 13 41.15 -18.25 -13.24
CA ALA A 13 39.94 -19.04 -13.41
C ALA A 13 38.79 -18.49 -12.53
N ALA A 14 37.58 -18.54 -13.09
CA ALA A 14 36.29 -18.81 -12.42
C ALA A 14 35.94 -18.06 -11.12
N LEU A 15 35.26 -16.92 -11.24
CA LEU A 15 34.30 -16.45 -10.23
C LEU A 15 32.91 -16.27 -10.87
N ALA A 16 32.22 -17.40 -11.06
CA ALA A 16 30.78 -17.44 -11.30
C ALA A 16 30.11 -18.13 -10.11
N LEU A 17 29.93 -17.41 -9.00
CA LEU A 17 29.02 -17.76 -7.90
C LEU A 17 28.40 -16.44 -7.41
N ALA A 18 27.18 -16.10 -7.82
CA ALA A 18 25.96 -16.55 -7.15
C ALA A 18 25.89 -16.08 -5.69
N CYS A 19 25.51 -14.81 -5.49
CA CYS A 19 24.85 -14.38 -4.27
C CYS A 19 23.42 -13.98 -4.63
N ALA A 20 22.55 -15.00 -4.48
CA ALA A 20 21.13 -14.95 -4.21
C ALA A 20 20.47 -13.57 -4.35
N SER A 21 19.72 -13.42 -5.43
CA SER A 21 18.47 -12.68 -5.45
C SER A 21 17.76 -12.86 -4.10
N GLY A 22 17.67 -11.78 -3.34
CA GLY A 22 16.95 -11.72 -2.08
C GLY A 22 15.50 -12.07 -2.34
N GLN A 23 15.19 -13.36 -2.24
CA GLN A 23 13.84 -13.87 -2.28
C GLN A 23 13.15 -13.31 -1.05
N HIS A 24 12.45 -12.19 -1.26
CA HIS A 24 11.49 -11.67 -0.30
C HIS A 24 10.58 -12.84 0.05
N ARG A 25 10.69 -13.32 1.30
CA ARG A 25 9.99 -14.49 1.79
C ARG A 25 8.49 -14.23 1.69
N ALA A 26 7.87 -14.70 0.61
CA ALA A 26 6.45 -14.99 0.56
C ALA A 26 6.22 -16.23 1.43
N GLY A 27 6.22 -16.06 2.75
CA GLY A 27 6.25 -17.16 3.72
C GLY A 27 5.59 -16.85 5.07
N GLY A 28 4.81 -15.78 5.11
CA GLY A 28 3.80 -15.46 6.12
C GLY A 28 2.84 -14.53 5.40
N LEU A 29 1.54 -14.61 5.66
CA LEU A 29 0.57 -13.63 5.15
C LEU A 29 1.11 -12.24 5.50
N ALA A 30 1.76 -11.57 4.55
CA ALA A 30 2.32 -10.26 4.76
C ALA A 30 1.11 -9.35 4.93
N HIS A 31 0.79 -9.07 6.19
CA HIS A 31 -0.31 -8.22 6.58
C HIS A 31 -0.01 -6.82 6.08
N ASP A 32 -0.51 -6.49 4.90
CA ASP A 32 -0.31 -5.17 4.32
C ASP A 32 -1.07 -4.15 5.21
N PRO A 33 -0.35 -3.22 5.87
CA PRO A 33 -0.98 -2.26 6.76
C PRO A 33 -1.91 -1.30 6.02
N ASN A 34 -1.83 -1.23 4.69
CA ASN A 34 -2.62 -0.37 3.81
C ASN A 34 -3.71 -1.12 3.04
N LEU A 35 -3.90 -2.42 3.26
CA LEU A 35 -4.94 -3.22 2.64
C LEU A 35 -5.76 -3.96 3.71
N ILE A 36 -7.07 -3.97 3.50
CA ILE A 36 -8.02 -4.81 4.18
C ILE A 36 -8.63 -5.71 3.11
N THR A 37 -8.45 -7.01 3.27
CA THR A 37 -8.95 -8.03 2.34
C THR A 37 -10.35 -8.53 2.72
N ALA A 38 -11.09 -9.11 1.77
CA ALA A 38 -12.39 -9.75 2.05
C ALA A 38 -12.31 -10.81 3.17
N ASP A 39 -11.19 -11.55 3.25
CA ASP A 39 -10.96 -12.53 4.31
C ASP A 39 -10.92 -11.86 5.69
N GLU A 40 -10.17 -10.77 5.84
CA GLU A 40 -10.13 -9.98 7.09
C GLU A 40 -11.50 -9.39 7.46
N ILE A 41 -12.27 -8.91 6.46
CA ILE A 41 -13.62 -8.38 6.67
C ILE A 41 -14.55 -9.49 7.18
N SER A 42 -14.45 -10.70 6.63
CA SER A 42 -15.31 -11.82 7.01
C SER A 42 -15.06 -12.34 8.43
N ARG A 43 -13.86 -12.10 8.98
CA ARG A 43 -13.48 -12.48 10.35
C ARG A 43 -14.07 -11.58 11.43
N ILE A 44 -14.65 -10.43 11.05
CA ILE A 44 -15.24 -9.47 12.00
C ILE A 44 -16.73 -9.25 11.71
N SER A 45 -17.51 -9.03 12.76
CA SER A 45 -18.90 -8.59 12.61
C SER A 45 -18.96 -7.07 12.46
N ALA A 46 -18.98 -6.58 11.22
CA ALA A 46 -19.11 -5.16 10.88
C ALA A 46 -20.23 -4.97 9.85
N MET A 47 -20.99 -3.88 9.98
CA MET A 47 -22.13 -3.60 9.08
C MET A 47 -21.73 -2.64 7.96
N THR A 48 -20.81 -1.72 8.24
CA THR A 48 -20.40 -0.68 7.30
C THR A 48 -18.90 -0.72 7.01
N ALA A 49 -18.48 -0.14 5.88
CA ALA A 49 -17.07 0.06 5.57
C ALA A 49 -16.37 0.86 6.67
N TYR A 50 -17.07 1.83 7.27
CA TYR A 50 -16.54 2.62 8.37
C TYR A 50 -16.20 1.74 9.58
N ASP A 51 -17.10 0.82 9.96
CA ASP A 51 -16.87 -0.10 11.08
C ASP A 51 -15.68 -1.03 10.84
N VAL A 52 -15.56 -1.53 9.59
CA VAL A 52 -14.44 -2.36 9.17
C VAL A 52 -13.12 -1.61 9.35
N VAL A 53 -13.03 -0.40 8.78
CA VAL A 53 -11.83 0.41 8.84
C VAL A 53 -11.50 0.80 10.28
N LYS A 54 -12.49 1.26 11.04
CA LYS A 54 -12.31 1.66 12.45
C LYS A 54 -11.74 0.52 13.31
N ARG A 55 -12.15 -0.72 13.06
CA ARG A 55 -11.70 -1.90 13.84
C ARG A 55 -10.36 -2.44 13.38
N LEU A 56 -10.15 -2.56 12.07
CA LEU A 56 -8.96 -3.23 11.53
C LEU A 56 -7.79 -2.27 11.30
N ARG A 57 -8.07 -1.04 10.87
CA ARG A 57 -7.07 -0.06 10.41
C ARG A 57 -7.54 1.38 10.71
N PRO A 58 -7.63 1.78 11.99
CA PRO A 58 -8.12 3.12 12.35
C PRO A 58 -7.27 4.26 11.75
N HIS A 59 -6.01 4.01 11.39
CA HIS A 59 -5.16 4.99 10.74
C HIS A 59 -5.62 5.40 9.34
N PHE A 60 -6.47 4.62 8.66
CA PHE A 60 -7.08 5.05 7.39
C PHE A 60 -8.00 6.24 7.58
N LEU A 61 -8.57 6.40 8.78
CA LEU A 61 -9.47 7.50 9.12
C LEU A 61 -8.71 8.71 9.66
N ALA A 62 -7.39 8.58 9.88
CA ALA A 62 -6.60 9.63 10.48
C ALA A 62 -6.56 10.85 9.55
N SER A 63 -6.96 12.00 10.09
CA SER A 63 -6.66 13.27 9.45
C SER A 63 -5.18 13.54 9.58
N ARG A 64 -4.55 14.00 8.49
CA ARG A 64 -3.22 14.58 8.58
C ARG A 64 -3.34 16.00 9.12
N GLY A 65 -2.29 16.44 9.83
CA GLY A 65 -2.17 17.83 10.26
C GLY A 65 -2.19 18.79 9.07
N PRO A 66 -2.29 20.10 9.33
CA PRO A 66 -2.34 21.09 8.27
C PRO A 66 -1.13 20.95 7.34
N THR A 67 -1.40 20.86 6.04
CA THR A 67 -0.34 20.75 5.03
C THR A 67 0.16 22.11 4.56
N SER A 68 -0.49 23.19 4.98
CA SER A 68 -0.13 24.57 4.67
C SER A 68 -0.36 25.48 5.88
N ILE A 69 0.51 26.48 6.05
CA ILE A 69 0.33 27.55 7.05
C ILE A 69 -0.83 28.48 6.63
N ALA A 70 -1.11 28.58 5.32
CA ALA A 70 -2.18 29.41 4.78
C ALA A 70 -3.57 28.74 4.84
N ASP A 71 -3.63 27.40 4.85
CA ASP A 71 -4.87 26.64 5.08
C ASP A 71 -4.66 25.70 6.27
N PRO A 72 -5.03 26.14 7.49
CA PRO A 72 -4.82 25.37 8.71
C PRO A 72 -5.80 24.20 8.86
N ARG A 73 -6.63 23.90 7.85
CA ARG A 73 -7.62 22.82 7.96
C ARG A 73 -6.93 21.44 7.92
N PRO A 74 -7.30 20.53 8.84
CA PRO A 74 -6.86 19.15 8.78
C PRO A 74 -7.31 18.54 7.45
N THR A 75 -6.41 17.85 6.74
CA THR A 75 -6.79 17.17 5.50
C THR A 75 -7.15 15.73 5.78
N THR A 76 -8.42 15.39 5.54
CA THR A 76 -8.94 14.03 5.63
C THR A 76 -8.82 13.29 4.30
N PRO A 77 -8.74 11.95 4.31
CA PRO A 77 -8.76 11.15 3.09
C PRO A 77 -10.09 11.24 2.35
N VAL A 78 -10.03 11.17 1.02
CA VAL A 78 -11.21 11.09 0.15
C VAL A 78 -11.57 9.63 -0.09
N VAL A 79 -12.85 9.30 -0.09
CA VAL A 79 -13.36 7.94 -0.33
C VAL A 79 -13.70 7.77 -1.81
N TYR A 80 -13.19 6.70 -2.41
CA TYR A 80 -13.53 6.26 -3.75
C TYR A 80 -14.18 4.88 -3.66
N LEU A 81 -15.29 4.70 -4.37
CA LEU A 81 -15.96 3.42 -4.53
C LEU A 81 -15.80 2.98 -5.98
N ASP A 82 -15.14 1.85 -6.20
CA ASP A 82 -14.86 1.28 -7.53
C ASP A 82 -14.19 2.29 -8.48
N GLY A 83 -13.31 3.14 -7.93
CA GLY A 83 -12.58 4.17 -8.66
C GLY A 83 -13.35 5.48 -8.86
N VAL A 84 -14.63 5.56 -8.47
CA VAL A 84 -15.44 6.77 -8.54
C VAL A 84 -15.41 7.51 -7.21
N ARG A 85 -15.25 8.83 -7.24
CA ARG A 85 -15.29 9.66 -6.03
C ARG A 85 -16.66 9.52 -5.36
N TYR A 86 -16.67 8.98 -4.15
CA TYR A 86 -17.90 8.71 -3.40
C TYR A 86 -18.18 9.77 -2.34
N GLY A 87 -17.14 10.27 -1.67
CA GLY A 87 -17.29 11.33 -0.67
C GLY A 87 -16.08 11.47 0.23
N ASP A 88 -16.30 12.02 1.42
CA ASP A 88 -15.33 12.03 2.52
C ASP A 88 -15.48 10.77 3.40
N VAL A 89 -14.69 10.69 4.47
CA VAL A 89 -14.67 9.57 5.41
C VAL A 89 -16.06 9.21 5.97
N SER A 90 -16.96 10.18 6.17
CA SER A 90 -18.32 9.92 6.67
C SER A 90 -19.16 9.11 5.68
N ALA A 91 -18.84 9.17 4.38
CA ALA A 91 -19.53 8.40 3.35
C ALA A 91 -19.33 6.88 3.52
N LEU A 92 -18.26 6.43 4.20
CA LEU A 92 -18.02 5.00 4.47
C LEU A 92 -19.16 4.33 5.26
N VAL A 93 -19.96 5.10 6.01
CA VAL A 93 -21.12 4.57 6.75
C VAL A 93 -22.22 4.10 5.80
N GLY A 94 -22.30 4.68 4.60
CA GLY A 94 -23.29 4.29 3.58
C GLY A 94 -22.92 3.05 2.76
N ILE A 95 -21.75 2.46 2.98
CA ILE A 95 -21.28 1.30 2.21
C ILE A 95 -21.39 0.04 3.08
N GLU A 96 -22.20 -0.92 2.66
CA GLU A 96 -22.40 -2.19 3.36
C GLU A 96 -21.13 -3.06 3.33
N ALA A 97 -20.67 -3.53 4.51
CA ALA A 97 -19.47 -4.36 4.63
C ALA A 97 -19.58 -5.69 3.87
N SER A 98 -20.78 -6.23 3.72
CA SER A 98 -21.05 -7.48 2.99
C SER A 98 -20.63 -7.42 1.52
N ARG A 99 -20.77 -6.25 0.89
CA ARG A 99 -20.47 -6.02 -0.53
C ARG A 99 -19.02 -5.68 -0.82
N ILE A 100 -18.17 -5.54 0.20
CA ILE A 100 -16.79 -5.06 0.01
C ILE A 100 -15.85 -6.24 -0.27
N ALA A 101 -15.14 -6.17 -1.39
CA ALA A 101 -14.07 -7.10 -1.74
C ALA A 101 -12.73 -6.69 -1.12
N ALA A 102 -12.43 -5.39 -1.09
CA ALA A 102 -11.22 -4.87 -0.46
C ALA A 102 -11.38 -3.40 -0.07
N ILE A 103 -10.61 -2.97 0.93
CA ILE A 103 -10.41 -1.57 1.26
C ILE A 103 -8.92 -1.28 1.27
N ARG A 104 -8.48 -0.30 0.49
CA ARG A 104 -7.06 0.11 0.43
C ARG A 104 -6.92 1.58 0.78
N TYR A 105 -5.93 1.90 1.61
CA TYR A 105 -5.48 3.28 1.79
C TYR A 105 -4.31 3.56 0.86
N ILE A 106 -4.36 4.71 0.19
CA ILE A 106 -3.24 5.25 -0.57
C ILE A 106 -2.83 6.61 0.00
N SER A 107 -1.53 6.88 -0.03
CA SER A 107 -0.97 8.11 0.52
C SER A 107 -1.41 9.35 -0.27
N GLY A 108 -1.31 10.54 0.33
CA GLY A 108 -1.59 11.82 -0.37
C GLY A 108 -0.91 11.96 -1.72
N PRO A 109 0.42 11.80 -1.82
CA PRO A 109 1.13 11.88 -3.10
C PRO A 109 0.63 10.87 -4.15
N GLU A 110 0.36 9.63 -3.74
CA GLU A 110 -0.16 8.59 -4.63
C GLU A 110 -1.59 8.90 -5.09
N ALA A 111 -2.44 9.37 -4.17
CA ALA A 111 -3.80 9.79 -4.47
C ALA A 111 -3.82 11.00 -5.41
N GLN A 112 -2.89 11.95 -5.23
CA GLN A 112 -2.76 13.10 -6.12
C GLN A 112 -2.32 12.71 -7.53
N GLN A 113 -1.41 11.73 -7.64
CA GLN A 113 -1.00 11.19 -8.94
C GLN A 113 -2.16 10.48 -9.65
N ARG A 114 -3.03 9.78 -8.90
CA ARG A 114 -4.12 8.98 -9.48
C ARG A 114 -5.41 9.76 -9.73
N PHE A 115 -5.77 10.68 -8.84
CA PHE A 115 -7.07 11.35 -8.82
C PHE A 115 -6.99 12.88 -8.83
N GLY A 116 -5.79 13.48 -8.76
CA GLY A 116 -5.58 14.91 -8.82
C GLY A 116 -5.35 15.61 -7.47
N GLY A 117 -5.00 16.90 -7.54
CA GLY A 117 -4.43 17.69 -6.45
C GLY A 117 -5.25 17.77 -5.16
N ASP A 118 -6.58 17.59 -5.23
CA ASP A 118 -7.50 17.69 -4.09
C ASP A 118 -7.39 16.53 -3.08
N ASN A 119 -6.57 15.51 -3.36
CA ASN A 119 -6.42 14.31 -2.53
C ASN A 119 -5.21 14.39 -1.58
N VAL A 120 -4.88 15.57 -1.07
CA VAL A 120 -3.68 15.82 -0.23
C VAL A 120 -3.66 14.92 1.03
N GLY A 121 -4.84 14.59 1.59
CA GLY A 121 -4.99 13.72 2.77
C GLY A 121 -4.79 12.23 2.49
N GLY A 122 -4.67 11.84 1.22
CA GLY A 122 -4.73 10.47 0.75
C GLY A 122 -6.13 10.07 0.30
N ALA A 123 -6.29 8.80 -0.04
CA ALA A 123 -7.58 8.27 -0.45
C ALA A 123 -7.82 6.87 0.11
N ILE A 124 -9.09 6.58 0.40
CA ILE A 124 -9.58 5.27 0.80
C ILE A 124 -10.32 4.69 -0.41
N LEU A 125 -9.77 3.64 -0.98
CA LEU A 125 -10.32 2.93 -2.12
C LEU A 125 -11.13 1.76 -1.60
N VAL A 126 -12.42 1.75 -1.89
CA VAL A 126 -13.32 0.65 -1.60
C VAL A 126 -13.63 -0.04 -2.93
N THR A 127 -13.41 -1.35 -2.98
CA THR A 127 -13.75 -2.19 -4.13
C THR A 127 -14.89 -3.11 -3.75
N THR A 128 -15.93 -3.18 -4.57
CA THR A 128 -17.08 -4.06 -4.34
C THR A 128 -16.86 -5.45 -4.91
N LYS A 129 -17.61 -6.42 -4.38
CA LYS A 129 -17.77 -7.75 -4.97
C LYS A 129 -18.77 -7.62 -6.11
N GLU A 130 -18.39 -8.06 -7.31
CA GLU A 130 -19.32 -8.17 -8.45
C GLU A 130 -20.42 -9.19 -8.20
#